data_AF-A0A835PQ59-F1
#
_entry.id   AF-A0A835PQ59-F1
#
_cell.length_a   1.000
_cell.length_b   1.000
_cell.length_c   1.000
_cell.angle_alpha   90.00
_cell.angle_beta   90.00
_cell.angle_gamma   90.00
#
_symmetry.space_group_name_H-M   'P 1'
#
loop_
_entity.id
_entity.type
_entity.pdbx_description
1 polymer ?
#
loop_
_entity_poly.entity_id
_entity_poly.type
_entity_poly.pdbx_seq_one_letter_code
_entity_poly.pdbx_strand_id
1 'polypeptide(L)'
;MAVWQLQPYEFLLCSPPCPLPNSSPSLLKKKISSFYSSSSNLSLLSSSSISSPNLRTFRSYGSAAALFVQMGAYRGGANTFAVVGLASKPTHGRVYTVVVVNCTFPIVPNADNAGGRLFLYAYYTHSPRRYEKFVGLEEAPNSFSESRFHPPFNYEYLYCGSSLYGNLSASRIREWIAYHAHFFGPSSHFVFHDAGGVSAEDITAQAEYDGYYYNQFLVVNDCLHHFRHAANWTFFFDVDEYMYLPDGRTLEAVLAQLSNYTQFTIEQNPMSSSLCLKEPSNHYNREWGFEKLVFRNSITGLRRDRKYAIQAKNSFATGVHMSENVVGPTTHKTESMIRYYHYHNSINVLSEPCQVFVQMPKRDDSTWHDNIPYLYDDNMKRLAAKIKRFEDQTIGDLRDK
;
A
#
# COMPACT_ATOMS: atom_id res chain seq x y z
N MET A 1 -16.29 14.29 19.32
CA MET A 1 -16.05 14.57 17.88
C MET A 1 -15.20 15.82 17.79
N ALA A 2 -13.96 15.71 17.32
CA ALA A 2 -12.97 16.80 17.30
C ALA A 2 -12.38 16.96 15.88
N VAL A 3 -11.88 18.17 15.58
CA VAL A 3 -12.00 18.92 14.31
C VAL A 3 -10.67 19.58 13.94
N TRP A 4 -9.92 19.08 12.96
CA TRP A 4 -8.49 19.28 12.70
C TRP A 4 -8.12 20.17 11.48
N GLN A 5 -6.84 20.53 11.37
CA GLN A 5 -6.08 21.24 10.31
C GLN A 5 -5.45 20.34 9.23
N LEU A 6 -4.16 20.46 8.91
CA LEU A 6 -3.47 19.95 7.70
C LEU A 6 -3.95 20.65 6.40
N GLN A 7 -3.51 21.90 6.27
CA GLN A 7 -3.53 22.67 5.02
C GLN A 7 -2.54 22.08 3.99
N PRO A 8 -2.70 22.40 2.69
CA PRO A 8 -2.32 21.53 1.57
C PRO A 8 -0.81 21.41 1.34
N TYR A 9 -0.46 20.34 0.63
CA TYR A 9 0.83 20.04 0.03
C TYR A 9 1.47 21.27 -0.65
N GLU A 10 2.28 22.03 0.09
CA GLU A 10 3.44 22.74 -0.44
C GLU A 10 4.56 22.57 0.58
N PHE A 11 5.59 21.81 0.18
CA PHE A 11 6.90 21.72 0.84
C PHE A 11 6.90 21.85 2.37
N LEU A 12 6.54 20.77 3.08
CA LEU A 12 7.03 20.57 4.45
C LEU A 12 8.51 20.16 4.38
N LEU A 13 9.36 21.10 3.98
CA LEU A 13 10.76 21.11 4.35
C LEU A 13 10.83 21.24 5.88
N CYS A 14 11.50 20.29 6.52
CA CYS A 14 11.99 20.29 7.90
C CYS A 14 11.35 21.31 8.87
N SER A 15 10.46 20.82 9.74
CA SER A 15 10.45 21.37 11.10
C SER A 15 11.72 20.88 11.84
N PRO A 16 12.30 21.67 12.76
CA PRO A 16 13.57 21.34 13.43
C PRO A 16 13.48 20.05 14.24
N PRO A 17 14.61 19.43 14.62
CA PRO A 17 14.63 18.14 15.31
C PRO A 17 13.66 18.10 16.49
N CYS A 18 12.89 17.00 16.57
CA CYS A 18 11.89 16.69 17.60
C CYS A 18 12.46 17.11 19.00
N PRO A 19 11.95 18.17 19.68
CA PRO A 19 12.63 18.77 20.83
C PRO A 19 12.55 17.88 22.08
N LEU A 20 13.63 17.84 22.86
CA LEU A 20 13.70 17.18 24.16
C LEU A 20 12.79 17.91 25.17
N PRO A 21 12.09 17.20 26.07
CA PRO A 21 11.43 17.82 27.19
C PRO A 21 12.49 18.17 28.24
N ASN A 22 12.97 19.42 28.25
CA ASN A 22 13.39 20.21 29.43
C ASN A 22 14.41 21.31 29.05
N SER A 23 13.93 22.55 28.89
CA SER A 23 14.71 23.74 29.26
C SER A 23 13.81 24.98 29.29
N SER A 24 13.75 25.62 30.45
CA SER A 24 12.97 26.82 30.80
C SER A 24 13.31 28.02 29.91
N PRO A 25 12.36 28.92 29.55
CA PRO A 25 12.67 30.08 28.73
C PRO A 25 13.11 31.28 29.58
N SER A 26 14.37 31.69 29.44
CA SER A 26 14.85 32.98 29.93
C SER A 26 14.49 34.11 28.95
N LEU A 27 13.94 35.19 29.50
CA LEU A 27 13.60 36.46 28.86
C LEU A 27 14.70 37.02 27.92
N LEU A 28 14.30 37.55 26.77
CA LEU A 28 14.88 38.80 26.27
C LEU A 28 13.91 39.57 25.35
N LYS A 29 13.63 40.80 25.80
CA LYS A 29 12.83 41.85 25.15
C LYS A 29 13.63 42.57 24.05
N LYS A 30 12.95 43.02 22.99
CA LYS A 30 12.99 44.38 22.39
C LYS A 30 12.06 44.41 21.16
N LYS A 31 10.91 45.13 21.17
CA LYS A 31 10.66 46.59 21.01
C LYS A 31 10.92 47.04 19.56
N ILE A 32 9.92 47.48 18.80
CA ILE A 32 9.49 48.89 18.59
C ILE A 32 8.27 48.82 17.62
N SER A 33 7.05 49.16 18.04
CA SER A 33 6.29 50.42 17.79
C SER A 33 6.10 50.74 16.29
N SER A 34 4.96 51.18 15.77
CA SER A 34 3.82 51.93 16.29
C SER A 34 2.86 52.13 15.12
N PHE A 35 1.53 52.09 15.33
CA PHE A 35 0.62 53.17 14.90
C PHE A 35 -0.72 52.99 15.65
N TYR A 36 -1.01 53.99 16.49
CA TYR A 36 -2.24 54.30 17.23
C TYR A 36 -3.41 54.56 16.25
N SER A 37 -4.71 54.53 16.57
CA SER A 37 -5.57 54.38 17.76
C SER A 37 -6.99 54.19 17.22
N SER A 38 -7.91 53.48 17.88
CA SER A 38 -8.83 54.12 18.84
C SER A 38 -9.62 53.10 19.67
N SER A 39 -9.59 53.31 21.00
CA SER A 39 -10.68 53.23 22.00
C SER A 39 -11.96 52.45 21.65
N SER A 40 -12.62 51.68 22.52
CA SER A 40 -12.50 51.43 23.96
C SER A 40 -13.65 50.48 24.36
N ASN A 41 -13.43 49.68 25.41
CA ASN A 41 -14.44 49.06 26.29
C ASN A 41 -15.33 47.95 25.72
N LEU A 42 -14.85 46.71 25.81
CA LEU A 42 -15.74 45.55 25.92
C LEU A 42 -16.13 45.39 27.40
N SER A 43 -17.24 46.03 27.79
CA SER A 43 -17.92 45.71 29.03
C SER A 43 -18.46 44.28 28.94
N LEU A 44 -18.07 43.44 29.89
CA LEU A 44 -18.82 42.24 30.25
C LEU A 44 -20.24 42.70 30.64
N LEU A 45 -21.23 42.44 29.80
CA LEU A 45 -22.62 42.36 30.23
C LEU A 45 -23.17 40.99 29.85
N SER A 46 -23.60 40.29 30.90
CA SER A 46 -24.35 39.06 30.88
C SER A 46 -25.67 39.20 30.12
N SER A 47 -25.91 38.24 29.23
CA SER A 47 -27.21 37.64 28.83
C SER A 47 -28.51 38.40 29.12
N SER A 48 -29.22 38.75 28.05
CA SER A 48 -30.68 38.56 27.99
C SER A 48 -31.09 38.10 26.59
N SER A 49 -31.44 36.82 26.50
CA SER A 49 -32.04 36.18 25.34
C SER A 49 -33.48 36.67 25.16
N ILE A 50 -33.75 37.38 24.07
CA ILE A 50 -35.10 37.46 23.50
C ILE A 50 -35.07 36.60 22.24
N SER A 51 -35.38 35.31 22.40
CA SER A 51 -35.57 34.40 21.27
C SER A 51 -36.97 34.59 20.68
N SER A 52 -37.04 35.12 19.46
CA SER A 52 -38.23 34.93 18.63
C SER A 52 -38.40 33.42 18.37
N PRO A 53 -39.60 32.84 18.55
CA PRO A 53 -39.83 31.41 18.39
C PRO A 53 -39.62 30.90 16.95
N ASN A 54 -39.41 31.79 15.98
CA ASN A 54 -39.15 31.46 14.58
C ASN A 54 -37.76 31.90 14.08
N LEU A 55 -36.85 32.35 14.97
CA LEU A 55 -35.50 32.71 14.57
C LEU A 55 -34.59 31.47 14.57
N ARG A 56 -34.31 30.92 13.39
CA ARG A 56 -33.27 29.90 13.20
C ARG A 56 -31.98 30.59 12.78
N THR A 57 -30.97 30.55 13.65
CA THR A 57 -29.65 31.12 13.34
C THR A 57 -28.62 30.01 13.25
N PHE A 58 -28.10 29.75 12.05
CA PHE A 58 -26.88 28.96 11.87
C PHE A 58 -25.72 29.92 11.69
N ARG A 59 -24.81 29.99 12.67
CA ARG A 59 -23.59 30.79 12.60
C ARG A 59 -22.37 29.88 12.60
N SER A 60 -22.04 29.33 11.43
CA SER A 60 -20.75 28.66 11.23
C SER A 60 -19.63 29.70 11.20
N TYR A 61 -18.66 29.58 12.10
CA TYR A 61 -17.41 30.33 12.05
C TYR A 61 -16.23 29.33 11.97
N GLY A 62 -15.46 29.37 10.87
CA GLY A 62 -14.20 28.62 10.69
C GLY A 62 -14.31 27.30 9.89
N SER A 63 -13.16 26.85 9.32
CA SER A 63 -13.03 25.64 8.48
C SER A 63 -13.67 24.43 9.15
N ALA A 64 -14.56 23.75 8.42
CA ALA A 64 -15.10 22.46 8.82
C ALA A 64 -13.98 21.50 9.22
N ALA A 65 -14.21 20.80 10.31
CA ALA A 65 -13.38 19.76 10.91
C ALA A 65 -12.48 18.98 9.95
N ALA A 66 -11.16 19.01 10.16
CA ALA A 66 -10.35 17.86 9.77
C ALA A 66 -10.46 16.74 10.78
N LEU A 67 -10.11 15.56 10.36
CA LEU A 67 -10.07 14.40 11.20
C LEU A 67 -8.77 13.72 10.83
N PHE A 68 -7.94 13.45 11.83
CA PHE A 68 -6.85 12.51 11.68
C PHE A 68 -7.28 11.19 12.30
N VAL A 69 -7.38 10.16 11.47
CA VAL A 69 -7.63 8.79 11.88
C VAL A 69 -6.29 8.07 11.83
N GLN A 70 -5.72 7.77 13.00
CA GLN A 70 -4.54 6.92 13.07
C GLN A 70 -4.92 5.50 12.66
N MET A 71 -4.23 4.95 11.68
CA MET A 71 -4.35 3.53 11.32
C MET A 71 -3.26 2.71 12.01
N GLY A 72 -2.01 3.15 11.90
CA GLY A 72 -0.86 2.43 12.43
C GLY A 72 0.28 3.34 12.82
N ALA A 73 1.07 2.92 13.80
CA ALA A 73 2.29 3.59 14.21
C ALA A 73 3.40 2.55 14.40
N TYR A 74 4.57 2.84 13.87
CA TYR A 74 5.63 1.88 13.65
C TYR A 74 6.97 2.46 14.06
N ARG A 75 7.79 1.68 14.75
CA ARG A 75 9.21 1.96 14.87
C ARG A 75 9.91 1.49 13.59
N GLY A 76 10.30 2.45 12.76
CA GLY A 76 10.92 2.22 11.45
C GLY A 76 12.43 2.01 11.50
N GLY A 77 13.06 2.03 12.68
CA GLY A 77 14.50 1.91 12.88
C GLY A 77 14.92 2.17 14.34
N ALA A 78 16.23 2.22 14.59
CA ALA A 78 16.76 2.47 15.94
C ALA A 78 16.30 3.83 16.51
N ASN A 79 16.15 4.86 15.68
CA ASN A 79 15.72 6.19 16.09
C ASN A 79 14.62 6.78 15.19
N THR A 80 13.98 5.98 14.34
CA THR A 80 12.98 6.44 13.38
C THR A 80 11.61 5.82 13.66
N PHE A 81 10.56 6.61 13.44
CA PHE A 81 9.17 6.20 13.61
C PHE A 81 8.34 6.70 12.45
N ALA A 82 7.33 5.92 12.07
CA ALA A 82 6.36 6.26 11.06
C ALA A 82 4.95 6.14 11.63
N VAL A 83 4.06 7.06 11.29
CA VAL A 83 2.63 6.95 11.58
C VAL A 83 1.87 7.08 10.28
N VAL A 84 0.99 6.10 10.04
CA VAL A 84 0.13 6.00 8.88
C VAL A 84 -1.30 6.30 9.32
N GLY A 85 -1.99 7.15 8.58
CA GLY A 85 -3.37 7.49 8.89
C GLY A 85 -4.09 8.20 7.76
N LEU A 86 -5.36 8.51 8.00
CA LEU A 86 -6.19 9.30 7.11
C LEU A 86 -6.33 10.71 7.67
N ALA A 87 -6.08 11.72 6.85
CA ALA A 87 -6.38 13.12 7.15
C ALA A 87 -7.49 13.62 6.24
N SER A 88 -8.38 14.48 6.73
CA SER A 88 -9.39 15.07 5.84
C SER A 88 -8.77 16.08 4.86
N LYS A 89 -9.35 16.18 3.67
CA LYS A 89 -8.96 17.16 2.64
C LYS A 89 -9.84 18.43 2.74
N PRO A 90 -9.26 19.64 2.65
CA PRO A 90 -10.03 20.89 2.74
C PRO A 90 -10.88 21.25 1.50
N THR A 91 -11.05 20.39 0.49
CA THR A 91 -11.65 20.77 -0.81
C THR A 91 -12.64 19.73 -1.36
N HIS A 92 -13.57 20.19 -2.22
CA HIS A 92 -14.66 19.41 -2.82
C HIS A 92 -14.13 18.21 -3.62
N GLY A 93 -14.46 17.00 -3.17
CA GLY A 93 -14.03 15.71 -3.71
C GLY A 93 -14.15 14.60 -2.65
N ARG A 94 -13.18 13.68 -2.63
CA ARG A 94 -13.04 12.66 -1.56
C ARG A 94 -12.64 13.32 -0.25
N VAL A 95 -13.26 12.87 0.84
CA VAL A 95 -13.15 13.52 2.16
C VAL A 95 -11.80 13.26 2.82
N TYR A 96 -11.16 12.11 2.55
CA TYR A 96 -9.91 11.70 3.21
C TYR A 96 -8.74 11.44 2.25
N THR A 97 -7.52 11.63 2.77
CA THR A 97 -6.26 11.30 2.11
C THR A 97 -5.33 10.58 3.07
N VAL A 98 -4.52 9.68 2.53
CA VAL A 98 -3.50 8.99 3.30
C VAL A 98 -2.36 9.95 3.62
N VAL A 99 -1.94 9.95 4.88
CA VAL A 99 -0.79 10.72 5.38
C VAL A 99 0.16 9.75 6.07
N VAL A 100 1.43 9.85 5.71
CA VAL A 100 2.52 9.13 6.36
C VAL A 100 3.45 10.15 6.98
N VAL A 101 3.56 10.13 8.31
CA VAL A 101 4.43 11.03 9.08
C VAL A 101 5.64 10.25 9.56
N ASN A 102 6.84 10.65 9.15
CA ASN A 102 8.09 10.07 9.64
C ASN A 102 8.77 11.07 10.62
N CYS A 103 9.12 10.67 11.85
CA CYS A 103 10.06 11.42 12.73
C CYS A 103 11.33 10.60 12.92
N THR A 104 12.46 11.29 12.90
CA THR A 104 13.78 10.75 13.26
C THR A 104 14.26 11.50 14.49
N PHE A 105 14.59 10.76 15.55
CA PHE A 105 15.12 11.32 16.78
C PHE A 105 16.65 11.46 16.70
N PRO A 106 17.25 12.48 17.33
CA PRO A 106 18.71 12.65 17.35
C PRO A 106 19.43 11.57 18.18
N ILE A 107 18.70 10.87 19.04
CA ILE A 107 19.18 9.75 19.86
C ILE A 107 18.26 8.55 19.66
N VAL A 108 18.70 7.36 20.07
CA VAL A 108 17.85 6.16 20.15
C VAL A 108 16.91 6.32 21.36
N PRO A 109 15.60 6.53 21.17
CA PRO A 109 14.66 6.54 22.29
C PRO A 109 14.46 5.11 22.82
N ASN A 110 14.20 4.98 24.12
CA ASN A 110 14.04 3.67 24.80
C ASN A 110 15.28 2.76 24.63
N ALA A 111 16.49 3.35 24.64
CA ALA A 111 17.75 2.63 24.50
C ALA A 111 18.07 1.71 25.71
N ASP A 112 17.55 2.04 26.88
CA ASP A 112 17.58 1.23 28.10
C ASP A 112 16.54 0.11 28.11
N ASN A 113 15.67 0.06 27.09
CA ASN A 113 14.61 -0.93 26.91
C ASN A 113 13.61 -0.98 28.07
N ALA A 114 13.46 0.11 28.82
CA ALA A 114 12.53 0.24 29.94
C ALA A 114 11.06 0.36 29.50
N GLY A 115 10.81 0.48 28.19
CA GLY A 115 9.51 0.76 27.61
C GLY A 115 9.32 2.26 27.35
N GLY A 116 8.28 2.62 26.60
CA GLY A 116 8.08 4.00 26.20
C GLY A 116 6.79 4.25 25.46
N ARG A 117 6.41 5.53 25.36
CA ARG A 117 5.24 5.96 24.58
C ARG A 117 5.64 7.06 23.62
N LEU A 118 5.39 6.84 22.34
CA LEU A 118 5.44 7.87 21.31
C LEU A 118 4.12 8.64 21.36
N PHE A 119 4.18 9.93 21.67
CA PHE A 119 3.03 10.82 21.59
C PHE A 119 3.01 11.56 20.27
N LEU A 120 1.85 11.59 19.62
CA LEU A 120 1.59 12.46 18.49
C LEU A 120 0.85 13.71 18.98
N TYR A 121 1.40 14.84 18.55
CA TYR A 121 0.82 16.16 18.74
C TYR A 121 0.29 16.60 17.40
N ALA A 122 -1.00 16.38 17.17
CA ALA A 122 -1.67 16.94 16.02
C ALA A 122 -2.02 18.40 16.38
N TYR A 123 -1.65 19.35 15.55
CA TYR A 123 -1.91 20.78 15.77
C TYR A 123 -3.05 21.25 14.88
N TYR A 124 -3.92 22.10 15.41
CA TYR A 124 -5.06 22.63 14.67
C TYR A 124 -4.67 23.71 13.66
N THR A 125 -3.56 24.42 13.91
CA THR A 125 -3.03 25.50 13.09
C THR A 125 -1.51 25.54 13.22
N HIS A 126 -0.82 26.39 12.45
CA HIS A 126 0.61 26.66 12.65
C HIS A 126 0.94 27.26 14.04
N SER A 127 -0.06 27.73 14.78
CA SER A 127 0.11 28.17 16.16
C SER A 127 0.18 26.96 17.10
N PRO A 128 1.29 26.76 17.85
CA PRO A 128 1.45 25.62 18.74
C PRO A 128 0.55 25.70 20.00
N ARG A 129 -0.35 26.67 20.07
CA ARG A 129 -1.20 26.95 21.24
C ARG A 129 -2.34 25.94 21.43
N ARG A 130 -2.76 25.25 20.36
CA ARG A 130 -3.85 24.27 20.40
C ARG A 130 -3.45 23.01 19.64
N TYR A 131 -3.48 21.90 20.34
CA TYR A 131 -3.23 20.56 19.83
C TYR A 131 -4.06 19.55 20.61
N GLU A 132 -4.32 18.40 20.00
CA GLU A 132 -4.61 17.17 20.76
C GLU A 132 -3.34 16.33 20.83
N LYS A 133 -3.26 15.59 21.92
CA LYS A 133 -2.18 14.67 22.19
C LYS A 133 -2.77 13.29 22.34
N PHE A 134 -2.28 12.34 21.57
CA PHE A 134 -2.65 10.94 21.67
C PHE A 134 -1.42 10.05 21.63
N VAL A 135 -1.55 8.84 22.16
CA VAL A 135 -0.49 7.83 22.11
C VAL A 135 -0.51 7.23 20.71
N GLY A 136 0.57 7.41 19.97
CA GLY A 136 0.77 6.80 18.66
C GLY A 136 1.21 5.35 18.80
N LEU A 137 2.27 5.11 19.57
CA LEU A 137 2.86 3.78 19.79
C LEU A 137 3.25 3.63 21.26
N GLU A 138 3.03 2.45 21.81
CA GLU A 138 3.51 2.05 23.13
C GLU A 138 4.46 0.86 22.98
N GLU A 139 5.66 0.99 23.54
CA GLU A 139 6.67 -0.05 23.59
C GLU A 139 6.70 -0.65 24.99
N ALA A 140 6.47 -1.96 25.07
CA ALA A 140 6.61 -2.69 26.33
C ALA A 140 8.09 -2.77 26.76
N PRO A 141 8.39 -2.90 28.06
CA PRO A 141 9.74 -3.20 28.51
C PRO A 141 10.30 -4.44 27.82
N ASN A 142 11.59 -4.42 27.48
CA ASN A 142 12.31 -5.49 26.77
C ASN A 142 11.81 -5.82 25.34
N SER A 143 10.93 -5.00 24.74
CA SER A 143 10.41 -5.23 23.38
C SER A 143 11.26 -4.61 22.25
N PHE A 144 12.14 -3.65 22.58
CA PHE A 144 13.03 -3.03 21.62
C PHE A 144 14.22 -3.96 21.33
N SER A 145 14.52 -4.16 20.05
CA SER A 145 15.67 -4.95 19.59
C SER A 145 16.24 -4.31 18.33
N GLU A 146 17.43 -3.73 18.45
CA GLU A 146 18.11 -3.02 17.36
C GLU A 146 18.52 -3.93 16.21
N SER A 147 18.81 -5.20 16.51
CA SER A 147 19.17 -6.20 15.50
C SER A 147 18.08 -6.40 14.44
N ARG A 148 16.80 -6.15 14.76
CA ARG A 148 15.68 -6.30 13.81
C ARG A 148 15.74 -5.31 12.65
N PHE A 149 16.52 -4.23 12.77
CA PHE A 149 16.66 -3.20 11.73
C PHE A 149 17.85 -3.45 10.80
N HIS A 150 18.55 -4.57 10.98
CA HIS A 150 19.75 -4.93 10.22
C HIS A 150 19.63 -6.36 9.69
N PRO A 151 20.22 -6.67 8.52
CA PRO A 151 20.31 -8.04 8.04
C PRO A 151 21.09 -8.96 9.00
N PRO A 152 20.84 -10.28 9.01
CA PRO A 152 19.90 -11.00 8.15
C PRO A 152 18.44 -10.79 8.58
N PHE A 153 17.56 -10.57 7.60
CA PHE A 153 16.11 -10.50 7.84
C PHE A 153 15.50 -11.90 7.82
N ASN A 154 14.29 -12.03 8.39
CA ASN A 154 13.59 -13.32 8.49
C ASN A 154 13.21 -13.91 7.13
N TYR A 155 12.99 -13.06 6.13
CA TYR A 155 12.58 -13.45 4.79
C TYR A 155 13.49 -12.84 3.72
N GLU A 156 13.56 -13.47 2.56
CA GLU A 156 14.15 -12.85 1.36
C GLU A 156 13.11 -12.00 0.64
N TYR A 157 11.87 -12.49 0.59
CA TYR A 157 10.78 -11.90 -0.19
C TYR A 157 9.55 -11.65 0.68
N LEU A 158 8.95 -10.48 0.53
CA LEU A 158 7.68 -10.13 1.14
C LEU A 158 6.70 -9.72 0.05
N TYR A 159 5.46 -10.21 0.12
CA TYR A 159 4.35 -9.69 -0.65
C TYR A 159 3.45 -8.82 0.23
N CYS A 160 3.19 -7.59 -0.22
CA CYS A 160 2.20 -6.69 0.37
C CYS A 160 1.11 -6.40 -0.68
N GLY A 161 -0.07 -6.98 -0.49
CA GLY A 161 -1.23 -6.74 -1.34
C GLY A 161 -2.14 -5.62 -0.84
N SER A 162 -2.82 -4.98 -1.78
CA SER A 162 -4.03 -4.19 -1.50
C SER A 162 -5.15 -5.08 -0.94
N SER A 163 -6.14 -4.48 -0.29
CA SER A 163 -7.33 -5.20 0.19
C SER A 163 -8.06 -5.90 -0.94
N LEU A 164 -8.54 -7.11 -0.66
CA LEU A 164 -9.36 -7.88 -1.58
C LEU A 164 -10.84 -7.64 -1.27
N TYR A 165 -11.66 -7.34 -2.28
CA TYR A 165 -13.07 -7.02 -2.10
C TYR A 165 -13.99 -7.83 -3.00
N GLY A 166 -15.23 -7.97 -2.54
CA GLY A 166 -16.32 -8.57 -3.28
C GLY A 166 -16.27 -10.10 -3.28
N ASN A 167 -17.00 -10.70 -4.21
CA ASN A 167 -17.03 -12.15 -4.34
C ASN A 167 -15.79 -12.62 -5.07
N LEU A 168 -14.85 -13.20 -4.32
CA LEU A 168 -13.59 -13.73 -4.83
C LEU A 168 -13.73 -15.21 -5.19
N SER A 169 -13.16 -15.60 -6.34
CA SER A 169 -13.07 -16.99 -6.74
C SER A 169 -11.98 -17.69 -5.94
N ALA A 170 -12.37 -18.57 -5.00
CA ALA A 170 -11.44 -19.34 -4.18
C ALA A 170 -10.44 -20.15 -5.04
N SER A 171 -10.88 -20.66 -6.19
CA SER A 171 -9.99 -21.36 -7.14
C SER A 171 -8.91 -20.44 -7.71
N ARG A 172 -9.24 -19.18 -8.04
CA ARG A 172 -8.27 -18.21 -8.58
C ARG A 172 -7.29 -17.74 -7.50
N ILE A 173 -7.75 -17.53 -6.28
CA ILE A 173 -6.89 -17.18 -5.15
C ILE A 173 -5.92 -18.34 -4.83
N ARG A 174 -6.41 -19.57 -4.77
CA ARG A 174 -5.58 -20.77 -4.57
C ARG A 174 -4.51 -20.91 -5.65
N GLU A 175 -4.90 -20.77 -6.91
CA GLU A 175 -3.98 -20.79 -8.06
C GLU A 175 -2.88 -19.74 -7.93
N TRP A 176 -3.26 -18.49 -7.58
CA TRP A 176 -2.30 -17.40 -7.39
C TRP A 176 -1.33 -17.69 -6.25
N ILE A 177 -1.82 -18.20 -5.10
CA ILE A 177 -1.00 -18.53 -3.94
C ILE A 177 -0.03 -19.67 -4.27
N ALA A 178 -0.52 -20.76 -4.88
CA ALA A 178 0.32 -21.90 -5.26
C ALA A 178 1.44 -21.48 -6.22
N TYR A 179 1.10 -20.64 -7.20
CA TYR A 179 2.08 -20.08 -8.14
C TYR A 179 3.15 -19.26 -7.44
N HIS A 180 2.74 -18.29 -6.62
CA HIS A 180 3.69 -17.35 -6.01
C HIS A 180 4.48 -17.97 -4.85
N ALA A 181 3.92 -18.92 -4.10
CA ALA A 181 4.66 -19.70 -3.12
C ALA A 181 5.80 -20.50 -3.78
N HIS A 182 5.56 -21.09 -4.96
CA HIS A 182 6.62 -21.71 -5.74
C HIS A 182 7.61 -20.68 -6.31
N PHE A 183 7.12 -19.54 -6.82
CA PHE A 183 7.94 -18.50 -7.45
C PHE A 183 8.92 -17.86 -6.47
N PHE A 184 8.46 -17.47 -5.28
CA PHE A 184 9.28 -16.85 -4.25
C PHE A 184 9.99 -17.87 -3.35
N GLY A 185 9.52 -19.12 -3.30
CA GLY A 185 10.15 -20.16 -2.50
C GLY A 185 9.93 -19.99 -0.99
N PRO A 186 10.63 -20.80 -0.16
CA PRO A 186 10.31 -20.95 1.27
C PRO A 186 10.69 -19.75 2.14
N SER A 187 11.58 -18.87 1.67
CA SER A 187 11.99 -17.65 2.39
C SER A 187 11.09 -16.46 2.05
N SER A 188 9.79 -16.72 1.92
CA SER A 188 8.79 -15.73 1.53
C SER A 188 7.68 -15.58 2.55
N HIS A 189 7.13 -14.37 2.64
CA HIS A 189 5.99 -14.05 3.49
C HIS A 189 4.95 -13.27 2.70
N PHE A 190 3.67 -13.61 2.90
CA PHE A 190 2.55 -13.02 2.16
C PHE A 190 1.59 -12.36 3.13
N VAL A 191 1.32 -11.07 2.92
CA VAL A 191 0.38 -10.29 3.71
C VAL A 191 -0.85 -10.01 2.85
N PHE A 192 -1.98 -10.56 3.28
CA PHE A 192 -3.29 -10.32 2.66
C PHE A 192 -4.17 -9.54 3.62
N HIS A 193 -4.85 -8.52 3.11
CA HIS A 193 -5.81 -7.74 3.88
C HIS A 193 -7.22 -8.06 3.39
N ASP A 194 -8.14 -8.27 4.34
CA ASP A 194 -9.57 -8.53 4.06
C ASP A 194 -9.82 -9.71 3.10
N ALA A 195 -9.08 -10.82 3.29
CA ALA A 195 -9.10 -11.97 2.37
C ALA A 195 -10.16 -13.04 2.71
N GLY A 196 -11.18 -12.70 3.51
CA GLY A 196 -12.38 -13.54 3.74
C GLY A 196 -12.14 -14.97 4.24
N GLY A 197 -10.99 -15.29 4.85
CA GLY A 197 -10.68 -16.64 5.34
C GLY A 197 -9.19 -17.01 5.46
N VAL A 198 -8.28 -16.17 4.98
CA VAL A 198 -6.82 -16.28 5.24
C VAL A 198 -6.48 -15.28 6.34
N SER A 199 -5.86 -15.71 7.46
CA SER A 199 -5.46 -14.91 8.64
C SER A 199 -5.44 -13.40 8.39
N ALA A 200 -6.58 -12.73 8.55
CA ALA A 200 -6.77 -11.36 8.11
C ALA A 200 -6.59 -10.40 9.28
N GLU A 201 -5.78 -9.38 9.10
CA GLU A 201 -5.95 -8.14 9.85
C GLU A 201 -7.26 -7.51 9.35
N ASP A 202 -8.23 -7.38 10.27
CA ASP A 202 -9.51 -6.76 9.97
C ASP A 202 -9.31 -5.25 9.80
N ILE A 203 -9.17 -4.85 8.55
CA ILE A 203 -9.06 -3.45 8.17
C ILE A 203 -10.41 -2.83 7.85
N THR A 204 -11.55 -3.53 7.93
CA THR A 204 -12.85 -3.09 7.38
C THR A 204 -13.31 -1.71 7.88
N ALA A 205 -12.93 -1.32 9.09
CA ALA A 205 -13.22 -0.01 9.66
C ALA A 205 -12.73 1.18 8.80
N GLN A 206 -11.67 1.00 8.00
CA GLN A 206 -11.22 2.04 7.07
C GLN A 206 -12.27 2.37 5.99
N ALA A 207 -13.14 1.43 5.64
CA ALA A 207 -14.12 1.59 4.57
C ALA A 207 -15.20 2.65 4.91
N GLU A 208 -15.33 3.01 6.19
CA GLU A 208 -16.18 4.12 6.64
C GLU A 208 -15.65 5.49 6.14
N TYR A 209 -14.37 5.57 5.78
CA TYR A 209 -13.73 6.81 5.35
C TYR A 209 -13.58 6.86 3.83
N ASP A 210 -14.31 7.77 3.19
CA ASP A 210 -14.21 8.00 1.73
C ASP A 210 -12.85 8.58 1.35
N GLY A 211 -11.91 7.69 1.05
CA GLY A 211 -10.59 8.00 0.55
C GLY A 211 -10.28 7.33 -0.78
N TYR A 212 -9.08 7.61 -1.29
CA TYR A 212 -8.75 7.30 -2.67
C TYR A 212 -8.49 5.79 -2.89
N TYR A 213 -9.09 5.20 -3.95
CA TYR A 213 -9.03 3.78 -4.28
C TYR A 213 -9.37 2.86 -3.09
N TYR A 214 -10.51 3.04 -2.42
CA TYR A 214 -10.89 2.20 -1.26
C TYR A 214 -9.77 2.11 -0.20
N ASN A 215 -9.09 3.25 0.01
CA ASN A 215 -7.92 3.42 0.86
C ASN A 215 -6.76 2.42 0.62
N GLN A 216 -6.59 1.92 -0.61
CA GLN A 216 -5.46 1.05 -0.95
C GLN A 216 -4.11 1.65 -0.57
N PHE A 217 -3.92 2.96 -0.77
CA PHE A 217 -2.72 3.66 -0.33
C PHE A 217 -2.47 3.55 1.19
N LEU A 218 -3.53 3.52 2.00
CA LEU A 218 -3.41 3.37 3.45
C LEU A 218 -2.86 1.98 3.76
N VAL A 219 -3.47 0.97 3.16
CA VAL A 219 -3.19 -0.46 3.38
C VAL A 219 -1.78 -0.83 2.94
N VAL A 220 -1.33 -0.37 1.76
CA VAL A 220 0.03 -0.67 1.30
C VAL A 220 1.10 0.06 2.14
N ASN A 221 0.81 1.24 2.69
CA ASN A 221 1.72 1.93 3.60
C ASN A 221 1.74 1.28 4.99
N ASP A 222 0.60 0.80 5.46
CA ASP A 222 0.51 0.03 6.70
C ASP A 222 1.41 -1.22 6.62
N CYS A 223 1.24 -2.03 5.56
CA CYS A 223 2.08 -3.20 5.30
C CYS A 223 3.57 -2.84 5.14
N LEU A 224 3.90 -1.79 4.37
CA LEU A 224 5.27 -1.32 4.21
C LEU A 224 5.93 -1.02 5.56
N HIS A 225 5.24 -0.29 6.44
CA HIS A 225 5.82 0.16 7.70
C HIS A 225 5.84 -0.91 8.78
N HIS A 226 4.84 -1.80 8.80
CA HIS A 226 4.82 -2.97 9.68
C HIS A 226 5.99 -3.92 9.36
N PHE A 227 6.21 -4.21 8.08
CA PHE A 227 7.18 -5.21 7.63
C PHE A 227 8.45 -4.61 7.02
N ARG A 228 8.75 -3.34 7.34
CA ARG A 228 9.83 -2.55 6.73
C ARG A 228 11.21 -3.22 6.74
N HIS A 229 11.45 -4.02 7.79
CA HIS A 229 12.70 -4.75 8.02
C HIS A 229 12.47 -6.27 8.16
N ALA A 230 11.40 -6.79 7.55
CA ALA A 230 11.10 -8.22 7.58
C ALA A 230 11.75 -9.00 6.43
N ALA A 231 12.05 -8.32 5.30
CA ALA A 231 12.58 -8.96 4.09
C ALA A 231 13.61 -8.09 3.35
N ASN A 232 14.40 -8.73 2.48
CA ASN A 232 15.32 -8.03 1.57
C ASN A 232 14.55 -7.24 0.48
N TRP A 233 13.50 -7.84 -0.08
CA TRP A 233 12.67 -7.23 -1.11
C TRP A 233 11.18 -7.37 -0.77
N THR A 234 10.45 -6.27 -0.89
CA THR A 234 8.99 -6.23 -0.77
C THR A 234 8.37 -5.98 -2.15
N PHE A 235 7.45 -6.83 -2.56
CA PHE A 235 6.72 -6.78 -3.82
C PHE A 235 5.30 -6.26 -3.58
N PHE A 236 4.86 -5.36 -4.46
CA PHE A 236 3.52 -4.78 -4.46
C PHE A 236 2.86 -5.03 -5.82
N PHE A 237 1.87 -5.92 -5.83
CA PHE A 237 1.12 -6.33 -7.02
C PHE A 237 -0.23 -6.94 -6.65
N ASP A 238 -1.11 -7.10 -7.63
CA ASP A 238 -2.50 -7.49 -7.42
C ASP A 238 -2.68 -9.01 -7.52
N VAL A 239 -3.76 -9.53 -6.93
CA VAL A 239 -4.02 -10.98 -6.83
C VAL A 239 -4.61 -11.56 -8.13
N ASP A 240 -4.49 -10.86 -9.26
CA ASP A 240 -4.75 -11.33 -10.62
C ASP A 240 -3.53 -11.17 -11.55
N GLU A 241 -2.36 -10.89 -10.96
CA GLU A 241 -1.09 -10.66 -11.64
C GLU A 241 -0.07 -11.74 -11.27
N TYR A 242 0.63 -12.28 -12.27
CA TYR A 242 1.54 -13.43 -12.11
C TYR A 242 2.95 -13.06 -12.53
N MET A 243 3.89 -13.06 -11.57
CA MET A 243 5.30 -12.73 -11.83
C MET A 243 5.97 -13.78 -12.71
N TYR A 244 6.70 -13.35 -13.74
CA TYR A 244 7.31 -14.24 -14.71
C TYR A 244 8.75 -13.83 -15.03
N LEU A 245 9.63 -14.84 -15.08
CA LEU A 245 11.04 -14.68 -15.42
C LEU A 245 11.30 -15.26 -16.82
N PRO A 246 11.71 -14.43 -17.79
CA PRO A 246 12.09 -14.91 -19.11
C PRO A 246 13.39 -15.73 -19.05
N ASP A 247 13.61 -16.54 -20.08
CA ASP A 247 14.86 -17.26 -20.35
C ASP A 247 15.34 -18.23 -19.25
N GLY A 248 14.42 -18.70 -18.41
CA GLY A 248 14.72 -19.69 -17.36
C GLY A 248 15.60 -19.17 -16.23
N ARG A 249 15.72 -17.84 -16.08
CA ARG A 249 16.46 -17.21 -14.98
C ARG A 249 15.80 -17.47 -13.62
N THR A 250 16.58 -17.36 -12.56
CA THR A 250 16.06 -17.38 -11.18
C THR A 250 15.81 -15.97 -10.65
N LEU A 251 14.94 -15.86 -9.65
CA LEU A 251 14.58 -14.57 -9.04
C LEU A 251 15.80 -13.97 -8.32
N GLU A 252 16.59 -14.80 -7.65
CA GLU A 252 17.83 -14.42 -6.97
C GLU A 252 18.80 -13.75 -7.95
N ALA A 253 18.98 -14.32 -9.14
CA ALA A 253 19.86 -13.77 -10.17
C ALA A 253 19.36 -12.44 -10.73
N VAL A 254 18.04 -12.25 -10.83
CA VAL A 254 17.44 -10.95 -11.22
C VAL A 254 17.66 -9.91 -10.14
N LEU A 255 17.39 -10.24 -8.88
CA LEU A 255 17.51 -9.32 -7.75
C LEU A 255 18.96 -8.99 -7.40
N ALA A 256 19.89 -9.91 -7.62
CA ALA A 256 21.33 -9.64 -7.50
C ALA A 256 21.81 -8.59 -8.51
N GLN A 257 21.26 -8.58 -9.74
CA GLN A 257 21.56 -7.54 -10.73
C GLN A 257 20.90 -6.19 -10.39
N LEU A 258 19.79 -6.23 -9.64
CA LEU A 258 19.03 -5.05 -9.25
C LEU A 258 19.36 -4.54 -7.84
N SER A 259 20.32 -5.15 -7.14
CA SER A 259 20.64 -4.85 -5.73
C SER A 259 21.10 -3.42 -5.47
N ASN A 260 21.68 -2.78 -6.49
CA ASN A 260 22.10 -1.38 -6.44
C ASN A 260 20.93 -0.39 -6.49
N TYR A 261 19.73 -0.85 -6.84
CA TYR A 261 18.51 -0.05 -6.86
C TYR A 261 17.68 -0.27 -5.61
N THR A 262 17.10 0.80 -5.09
CA THR A 262 16.12 0.70 -4.01
C THR A 262 14.79 0.16 -4.53
N GLN A 263 14.40 0.55 -5.75
CA GLN A 263 13.14 0.14 -6.37
C GLN A 263 13.36 -0.18 -7.84
N PHE A 264 12.65 -1.21 -8.33
CA PHE A 264 12.46 -1.41 -9.75
C PHE A 264 11.00 -1.69 -10.07
N THR A 265 10.52 -1.15 -11.20
CA THR A 265 9.18 -1.48 -11.69
C THR A 265 9.22 -2.68 -12.62
N ILE A 266 8.11 -3.37 -12.82
CA ILE A 266 7.94 -4.58 -13.60
C ILE A 266 6.90 -4.29 -14.67
N GLU A 267 7.18 -4.69 -15.90
CA GLU A 267 6.30 -4.45 -17.05
C GLU A 267 5.16 -5.48 -17.11
N GLN A 268 3.98 -4.99 -17.53
CA GLN A 268 2.77 -5.80 -17.70
C GLN A 268 2.71 -6.50 -19.06
N ASN A 269 2.38 -7.80 -19.02
CA ASN A 269 1.82 -8.58 -20.11
C ASN A 269 0.30 -8.70 -19.92
N PRO A 270 -0.51 -7.82 -20.54
CA PRO A 270 -1.98 -7.87 -20.46
C PRO A 270 -2.52 -9.14 -21.12
N MET A 271 -3.28 -9.94 -20.38
CA MET A 271 -3.94 -11.14 -20.89
C MET A 271 -5.42 -10.88 -21.09
N SER A 272 -6.03 -11.57 -22.04
CA SER A 272 -7.47 -11.69 -22.11
C SER A 272 -7.99 -12.39 -20.85
N SER A 273 -9.12 -11.93 -20.34
CA SER A 273 -9.83 -12.55 -19.22
C SER A 273 -10.94 -13.51 -19.68
N SER A 274 -11.14 -13.67 -20.99
CA SER A 274 -12.27 -14.43 -21.56
C SER A 274 -11.95 -15.33 -22.76
N LEU A 275 -10.86 -15.06 -23.49
CA LEU A 275 -10.45 -15.81 -24.68
C LEU A 275 -9.68 -17.07 -24.30
N CYS A 276 -10.12 -18.20 -24.85
CA CYS A 276 -9.50 -19.49 -24.69
C CYS A 276 -9.38 -20.23 -26.02
N LEU A 277 -8.41 -21.15 -26.11
CA LEU A 277 -8.31 -22.03 -27.26
C LEU A 277 -9.50 -22.98 -27.29
N LYS A 278 -9.95 -23.34 -28.49
CA LYS A 278 -10.94 -24.39 -28.71
C LYS A 278 -10.25 -25.75 -28.79
N GLU A 279 -10.18 -26.45 -27.68
CA GLU A 279 -9.65 -27.82 -27.58
C GLU A 279 -10.77 -28.88 -27.68
N PRO A 280 -10.53 -30.02 -28.37
CA PRO A 280 -11.53 -31.10 -28.50
C PRO A 280 -11.91 -31.79 -27.19
N SER A 281 -11.00 -31.79 -26.22
CA SER A 281 -11.12 -32.50 -24.94
C SER A 281 -11.99 -31.77 -23.90
N ASN A 282 -12.19 -30.45 -24.07
CA ASN A 282 -12.99 -29.58 -23.18
C ASN A 282 -12.71 -29.76 -21.67
N HIS A 283 -11.44 -29.94 -21.27
CA HIS A 283 -11.06 -30.12 -19.87
C HIS A 283 -10.83 -28.82 -19.08
N TYR A 284 -11.40 -27.68 -19.51
CA TYR A 284 -11.18 -26.36 -18.90
C TYR A 284 -11.54 -26.27 -17.42
N ASN A 285 -12.45 -27.13 -16.95
CA ASN A 285 -12.84 -27.21 -15.55
C ASN A 285 -11.74 -27.77 -14.63
N ARG A 286 -10.72 -28.44 -15.18
CA ARG A 286 -9.55 -28.95 -14.46
C ARG A 286 -8.29 -28.09 -14.69
N GLU A 287 -8.38 -27.15 -15.61
CA GLU A 287 -7.31 -26.22 -15.91
C GLU A 287 -7.39 -24.99 -15.01
N TRP A 288 -6.24 -24.50 -14.62
CA TRP A 288 -6.11 -23.22 -13.92
C TRP A 288 -6.35 -22.07 -14.90
N GLY A 289 -6.71 -20.87 -14.42
CA GLY A 289 -7.00 -19.74 -15.28
C GLY A 289 -5.80 -19.32 -16.13
N PHE A 290 -4.57 -19.29 -15.58
CA PHE A 290 -3.37 -18.98 -16.38
C PHE A 290 -3.00 -20.09 -17.38
N GLU A 291 -3.58 -21.29 -17.24
CA GLU A 291 -3.38 -22.43 -18.14
C GLU A 291 -4.27 -22.33 -19.39
N LYS A 292 -5.45 -21.71 -19.25
CA LYS A 292 -6.45 -21.60 -20.33
C LYS A 292 -6.55 -20.20 -20.96
N LEU A 293 -6.27 -19.14 -20.19
CA LEU A 293 -6.24 -17.76 -20.67
C LEU A 293 -4.88 -17.45 -21.31
N VAL A 294 -4.71 -17.85 -22.56
CA VAL A 294 -3.41 -17.89 -23.28
C VAL A 294 -3.31 -16.86 -24.41
N PHE A 295 -4.10 -15.80 -24.34
CA PHE A 295 -4.14 -14.74 -25.34
C PHE A 295 -3.67 -13.41 -24.76
N ARG A 296 -2.48 -12.97 -25.16
CA ARG A 296 -1.85 -11.73 -24.71
C ARG A 296 -2.20 -10.58 -25.66
N ASN A 297 -2.69 -9.46 -25.12
CA ASN A 297 -2.94 -8.26 -25.90
C ASN A 297 -1.62 -7.71 -26.47
N SER A 298 -1.57 -7.54 -27.79
CA SER A 298 -0.36 -7.19 -28.53
C SER A 298 -0.24 -5.70 -28.89
N ILE A 299 -1.11 -4.84 -28.37
CA ILE A 299 -1.04 -3.41 -28.61
C ILE A 299 0.21 -2.83 -27.93
N THR A 300 1.09 -2.23 -28.74
CA THR A 300 2.31 -1.55 -28.32
C THR A 300 2.12 -0.03 -28.21
N GLY A 301 3.00 0.67 -27.49
CA GLY A 301 3.00 2.13 -27.40
C GLY A 301 1.96 2.72 -26.42
N LEU A 302 1.21 1.88 -25.72
CA LEU A 302 0.33 2.29 -24.63
C LEU A 302 1.12 2.39 -23.32
N ARG A 303 0.92 3.48 -22.59
CA ARG A 303 1.36 3.57 -21.20
C ARG A 303 0.48 2.64 -20.37
N ARG A 304 1.09 1.61 -19.80
CA ARG A 304 0.43 0.65 -18.92
C ARG A 304 0.88 0.85 -17.48
N ASP A 305 0.01 0.44 -16.57
CA ASP A 305 0.36 0.37 -15.16
C ASP A 305 1.51 -0.61 -14.97
N ARG A 306 2.32 -0.31 -13.96
CA ARG A 306 3.45 -1.13 -13.56
C ARG A 306 3.23 -1.56 -12.12
N LYS A 307 3.86 -2.67 -11.79
CA LYS A 307 4.05 -3.13 -10.41
C LYS A 307 5.51 -3.06 -10.07
N TYR A 308 5.90 -3.33 -8.84
CA TYR A 308 7.27 -3.05 -8.43
C TYR A 308 7.69 -3.91 -7.25
N ALA A 309 9.01 -3.99 -7.09
CA ALA A 309 9.63 -4.43 -5.86
C ALA A 309 10.52 -3.32 -5.31
N ILE A 310 10.65 -3.29 -3.99
CA ILE A 310 11.37 -2.25 -3.26
C ILE A 310 12.11 -2.84 -2.06
N GLN A 311 13.29 -2.30 -1.77
CA GLN A 311 13.96 -2.49 -0.48
C GLN A 311 13.29 -1.58 0.56
N ALA A 312 12.29 -2.11 1.28
CA ALA A 312 11.38 -1.34 2.13
C ALA A 312 12.09 -0.45 3.18
N LYS A 313 13.23 -0.89 3.72
CA LYS A 313 14.07 -0.08 4.62
C LYS A 313 14.40 1.32 4.07
N ASN A 314 14.56 1.46 2.75
CA ASN A 314 14.89 2.71 2.06
C ASN A 314 13.66 3.52 1.60
N SER A 315 12.44 3.17 2.05
CA SER A 315 11.20 3.81 1.60
C SER A 315 10.51 4.60 2.72
N PHE A 316 10.11 5.84 2.46
CA PHE A 316 9.37 6.67 3.43
C PHE A 316 7.85 6.48 3.35
N ALA A 317 7.35 6.10 2.19
CA ALA A 317 5.96 5.80 1.89
C ALA A 317 5.89 5.03 0.58
N THR A 318 4.76 4.43 0.25
CA THR A 318 4.57 3.70 -1.01
C THR A 318 3.20 3.92 -1.65
N GLY A 319 3.08 3.56 -2.92
CA GLY A 319 1.85 3.66 -3.71
C GLY A 319 1.47 2.33 -4.38
N VAL A 320 0.32 2.30 -5.05
CA VAL A 320 -0.21 1.06 -5.65
C VAL A 320 0.51 0.59 -6.92
N HIS A 321 1.21 1.50 -7.61
CA HIS A 321 1.94 1.19 -8.85
C HIS A 321 3.46 1.42 -8.75
N MET A 322 3.88 2.31 -7.85
CA MET A 322 5.29 2.55 -7.48
C MET A 322 5.35 3.43 -6.22
N SER A 323 6.50 3.44 -5.55
CA SER A 323 6.83 4.52 -4.62
C SER A 323 7.51 5.68 -5.33
N GLU A 324 7.11 6.89 -4.96
CA GLU A 324 7.78 8.16 -5.30
C GLU A 324 8.63 8.69 -4.13
N ASN A 325 8.60 8.02 -2.97
CA ASN A 325 9.19 8.50 -1.73
C ASN A 325 10.25 7.53 -1.20
N VAL A 326 11.38 7.43 -1.91
CA VAL A 326 12.46 6.49 -1.62
C VAL A 326 13.82 7.18 -1.53
N VAL A 327 14.75 6.55 -0.82
CA VAL A 327 16.18 6.91 -0.81
C VAL A 327 16.94 5.97 -1.74
N GLY A 328 17.76 6.53 -2.62
CA GLY A 328 18.58 5.76 -3.57
C GLY A 328 17.96 5.65 -4.96
N PRO A 329 18.69 5.03 -5.91
CA PRO A 329 18.28 5.02 -7.30
C PRO A 329 17.12 4.05 -7.56
N THR A 330 16.31 4.37 -8.56
CA THR A 330 15.23 3.51 -9.06
C THR A 330 15.44 3.18 -10.53
N THR A 331 14.84 2.09 -11.01
CA THR A 331 14.89 1.74 -12.43
C THR A 331 13.56 1.25 -12.97
N HIS A 332 13.30 1.59 -14.23
CA HIS A 332 12.16 1.12 -15.01
C HIS A 332 12.57 0.11 -16.09
N LYS A 333 13.88 -0.10 -16.28
CA LYS A 333 14.43 -0.90 -17.38
C LYS A 333 14.60 -2.36 -16.95
N THR A 334 13.49 -3.09 -16.89
CA THR A 334 13.43 -4.48 -16.39
C THR A 334 12.73 -5.41 -17.37
N GLU A 335 12.36 -4.90 -18.54
CA GLU A 335 11.51 -5.58 -19.52
C GLU A 335 12.11 -6.91 -20.00
N SER A 336 13.43 -7.05 -20.03
CA SER A 336 14.13 -8.30 -20.38
C SER A 336 14.45 -9.20 -19.17
N MET A 337 14.14 -8.77 -17.95
CA MET A 337 14.56 -9.42 -16.70
C MET A 337 13.38 -10.03 -15.95
N ILE A 338 12.25 -9.33 -15.88
CA ILE A 338 11.06 -9.74 -15.14
C ILE A 338 9.83 -9.04 -15.74
N ARG A 339 8.73 -9.77 -15.83
CA ARG A 339 7.43 -9.28 -16.30
C ARG A 339 6.34 -9.82 -15.39
N TYR A 340 5.12 -9.32 -15.52
CA TYR A 340 3.96 -9.95 -14.91
C TYR A 340 2.82 -10.13 -15.91
N TYR A 341 2.13 -11.27 -15.84
CA TYR A 341 0.94 -11.54 -16.63
C TYR A 341 -0.29 -11.04 -15.86
N HIS A 342 -1.05 -10.12 -16.44
CA HIS A 342 -2.21 -9.49 -15.78
C HIS A 342 -3.51 -10.00 -16.39
N TYR A 343 -4.29 -10.73 -15.58
CA TYR A 343 -5.58 -11.30 -15.93
C TYR A 343 -6.71 -10.46 -15.35
N HIS A 344 -6.89 -9.26 -15.91
CA HIS A 344 -7.71 -8.20 -15.33
C HIS A 344 -9.08 -8.68 -14.87
N ASN A 345 -9.39 -8.48 -13.59
CA ASN A 345 -10.67 -8.78 -12.95
C ASN A 345 -11.08 -10.27 -12.98
N SER A 346 -10.15 -11.17 -13.31
CA SER A 346 -10.43 -12.62 -13.38
C SER A 346 -10.71 -13.24 -12.01
N ILE A 347 -10.27 -12.61 -10.92
CA ILE A 347 -10.51 -13.08 -9.54
C ILE A 347 -11.96 -12.92 -9.09
N ASN A 348 -12.72 -11.99 -9.67
CA ASN A 348 -14.13 -11.77 -9.34
C ASN A 348 -15.07 -12.60 -10.22
N VAL A 349 -14.53 -13.40 -11.14
CA VAL A 349 -15.31 -14.33 -11.98
C VAL A 349 -15.46 -15.66 -11.24
N LEU A 350 -16.64 -15.89 -10.66
CA LEU A 350 -16.94 -17.13 -9.92
C LEU A 350 -17.21 -18.34 -10.83
N SER A 351 -17.61 -18.08 -12.08
CA SER A 351 -17.87 -19.10 -13.09
C SER A 351 -16.62 -19.43 -13.90
N GLU A 352 -16.78 -20.28 -14.92
CA GLU A 352 -15.74 -20.51 -15.93
C GLU A 352 -15.37 -19.18 -16.63
N PRO A 353 -14.09 -18.72 -16.58
CA PRO A 353 -13.68 -17.50 -17.27
C PRO A 353 -13.60 -17.66 -18.79
N CYS A 354 -13.43 -18.87 -19.34
CA CYS A 354 -13.48 -19.08 -20.78
C CYS A 354 -14.89 -18.84 -21.34
N GLN A 355 -15.08 -17.71 -22.01
CA GLN A 355 -16.36 -17.31 -22.61
C GLN A 355 -16.31 -17.35 -24.14
N VAL A 356 -15.14 -17.09 -24.73
CA VAL A 356 -14.96 -17.01 -26.18
C VAL A 356 -13.87 -18.00 -26.59
N PHE A 357 -14.24 -18.93 -27.48
CA PHE A 357 -13.36 -19.99 -27.94
C PHE A 357 -12.86 -19.72 -29.36
N VAL A 358 -11.54 -19.71 -29.53
CA VAL A 358 -10.88 -19.45 -30.80
C VAL A 358 -10.03 -20.65 -31.22
N GLN A 359 -9.92 -20.88 -32.52
CA GLN A 359 -9.04 -21.92 -33.04
C GLN A 359 -7.58 -21.55 -32.77
N MET A 360 -6.70 -22.55 -32.74
CA MET A 360 -5.26 -22.31 -32.65
C MET A 360 -4.81 -21.42 -33.82
N PRO A 361 -4.29 -20.20 -33.56
CA PRO A 361 -3.77 -19.36 -34.63
C PRO A 361 -2.51 -19.99 -35.23
N LYS A 362 -2.22 -19.70 -36.50
CA LYS A 362 -0.90 -20.03 -37.04
C LYS A 362 0.14 -19.18 -36.29
N ARG A 363 1.39 -19.63 -36.31
CA ARG A 363 2.48 -18.91 -35.65
C ARG A 363 2.51 -17.46 -36.12
N ASP A 364 2.54 -16.53 -35.16
CA ASP A 364 2.56 -15.08 -35.35
C ASP A 364 1.27 -14.43 -35.91
N ASP A 365 0.19 -15.21 -36.12
CA ASP A 365 -1.12 -14.66 -36.48
C ASP A 365 -1.82 -14.04 -35.25
N SER A 366 -2.34 -12.82 -35.43
CA SER A 366 -3.14 -12.14 -34.41
C SER A 366 -4.60 -12.59 -34.44
N THR A 367 -5.15 -12.95 -33.29
CA THR A 367 -6.58 -13.16 -33.08
C THR A 367 -7.24 -11.85 -32.66
N TRP A 368 -8.28 -11.42 -33.35
CA TRP A 368 -8.99 -10.16 -33.05
C TRP A 368 -10.24 -10.42 -32.21
N HIS A 369 -10.39 -9.68 -31.12
CA HIS A 369 -11.58 -9.70 -30.28
C HIS A 369 -11.78 -8.32 -29.65
N ASP A 370 -12.99 -7.76 -29.72
CA ASP A 370 -13.33 -6.42 -29.22
C ASP A 370 -12.37 -5.32 -29.68
N ASN A 371 -12.00 -5.35 -30.96
CA ASN A 371 -11.02 -4.44 -31.58
C ASN A 371 -9.62 -4.47 -30.96
N ILE A 372 -9.29 -5.51 -30.20
CA ILE A 372 -7.96 -5.73 -29.64
C ILE A 372 -7.30 -6.92 -30.35
N PRO A 373 -6.08 -6.75 -30.88
CA PRO A 373 -5.29 -7.86 -31.38
C PRO A 373 -4.66 -8.62 -30.20
N TYR A 374 -4.81 -9.95 -30.23
CA TYR A 374 -4.23 -10.87 -29.27
C TYR A 374 -3.28 -11.83 -29.97
N LEU A 375 -2.15 -12.12 -29.30
CA LEU A 375 -1.21 -13.15 -29.70
C LEU A 375 -1.34 -14.34 -28.77
N TYR A 376 -1.17 -15.54 -29.32
CA TYR A 376 -1.05 -16.75 -28.53
C TYR A 376 0.23 -16.72 -27.69
N ASP A 377 0.10 -16.88 -26.38
CA ASP A 377 1.19 -16.87 -25.40
C ASP A 377 0.94 -17.97 -24.35
N ASP A 378 1.71 -19.05 -24.43
CA ASP A 378 1.60 -20.24 -23.57
C ASP A 378 2.66 -20.30 -22.48
N ASN A 379 3.42 -19.22 -22.24
CA ASN A 379 4.51 -19.21 -21.26
C ASN A 379 4.03 -19.60 -19.86
N MET A 380 2.90 -19.04 -19.43
CA MET A 380 2.28 -19.40 -18.14
C MET A 380 1.69 -20.81 -18.15
N LYS A 381 1.04 -21.22 -19.26
CA LYS A 381 0.49 -22.58 -19.43
C LYS A 381 1.56 -23.66 -19.21
N ARG A 382 2.78 -23.45 -19.70
CA ARG A 382 3.90 -24.41 -19.53
C ARG A 382 4.34 -24.60 -18.07
N LEU A 383 4.03 -23.66 -17.18
CA LEU A 383 4.35 -23.76 -15.75
C LEU A 383 3.30 -24.59 -14.98
N ALA A 384 2.07 -24.74 -15.49
CA ALA A 384 0.93 -25.30 -14.76
C ALA A 384 1.21 -26.67 -14.13
N ALA A 385 1.75 -27.61 -14.90
CA ALA A 385 2.06 -28.95 -14.40
C ALA A 385 3.09 -28.95 -13.26
N LYS A 386 4.06 -28.03 -13.31
CA LYS A 386 5.08 -27.87 -12.26
C LYS A 386 4.46 -27.31 -10.98
N ILE A 387 3.61 -26.29 -11.10
CA ILE A 387 3.00 -25.64 -9.94
C ILE A 387 1.97 -26.55 -9.27
N LYS A 388 1.12 -27.25 -10.04
CA LYS A 388 0.17 -28.23 -9.49
C LYS A 388 0.91 -29.32 -8.69
N ARG A 389 2.01 -29.86 -9.25
CA ARG A 389 2.85 -30.82 -8.53
C ARG A 389 3.45 -30.23 -7.24
N PHE A 390 3.91 -29.00 -7.28
CA PHE A 390 4.44 -28.31 -6.09
C PHE A 390 3.36 -28.18 -5.01
N GLU A 391 2.15 -27.77 -5.39
CA GLU A 391 1.02 -27.68 -4.47
C GLU A 391 0.71 -29.05 -3.84
N ASP A 392 0.53 -30.09 -4.66
CA ASP A 392 0.24 -31.45 -4.21
C ASP A 392 1.29 -31.96 -3.21
N GLN A 393 2.57 -31.66 -3.45
CA GLN A 393 3.68 -32.03 -2.57
C GLN A 393 3.69 -31.22 -1.26
N THR A 394 3.18 -30.00 -1.26
CA THR A 394 3.24 -29.07 -0.13
C THR A 394 2.10 -29.30 0.85
N ILE A 395 0.87 -29.46 0.36
CA ILE A 395 -0.34 -29.57 1.19
C ILE A 395 -1.01 -30.96 1.15
N GLY A 396 -0.52 -31.87 0.31
CA GLY A 396 -1.12 -33.18 0.04
C GLY A 396 -2.26 -33.09 -0.99
N ASP A 397 -2.72 -34.26 -1.49
CA ASP A 397 -3.89 -34.29 -2.36
C ASP A 397 -5.14 -33.92 -1.53
N LEU A 398 -5.80 -32.83 -1.91
CA LEU A 398 -7.04 -32.40 -1.28
C LEU A 398 -8.24 -33.28 -1.66
N ARG A 399 -8.09 -34.22 -2.61
CA ARG A 399 -9.14 -35.21 -2.94
C ARG A 399 -9.28 -36.31 -1.88
N ASP A 400 -8.29 -36.46 -1.00
CA ASP A 400 -8.30 -37.42 0.11
C ASP A 400 -8.75 -36.80 1.46
N LYS A 401 -9.31 -35.59 1.45
CA LYS A 401 -9.81 -34.90 2.66
C LYS A 401 -11.28 -34.48 2.56
#